data_AF-A0A149QJ34-F1
#
_entry.id   AF-A0A149QJ34-F1
#
_cell.length_a   1.000
_cell.length_b   1.000
_cell.length_c   1.000
_cell.angle_alpha   90.00
_cell.angle_beta   90.00
_cell.angle_gamma   90.00
#
_symmetry.space_group_name_H-M   'P 1'
#
loop_
_entity.id
_entity.type
_entity.pdbx_description
1 polymer ?
#
loop_
_entity_poly.entity_id
_entity_poly.type
_entity_poly.pdbx_seq_one_letter_code
_entity_poly.pdbx_strand_id
1 'polypeptide(L)'
;MTVHLDQFADLCMAAQGFRPSPARLTALCDQDLVWFQPGKPAQFGLTKLGKSQLMEMLKACCCGTVDDPIASAKSMRPNNAEFSAGMAYFDEFECNLRLGVRPEILPDRLAFLAWLIKEQPSAPMTAQKAPSPTRRCRQPSRPHLAP
;
A
#
# COMPACT_ATOMS: atom_id res chain seq x y z
N MET A 1 -4.95 22.26 12.77
CA MET A 1 -5.69 20.97 12.74
C MET A 1 -5.69 20.29 11.36
N THR A 2 -5.24 20.95 10.27
CA THR A 2 -5.21 20.41 8.89
C THR A 2 -4.14 19.35 8.63
N VAL A 3 -2.97 19.48 9.26
CA VAL A 3 -1.81 18.57 9.08
C VAL A 3 -2.16 17.10 9.30
N HIS A 4 -3.05 16.82 10.25
CA HIS A 4 -3.45 15.45 10.57
C HIS A 4 -4.42 14.85 9.53
N LEU A 5 -5.17 15.68 8.80
CA LEU A 5 -6.04 15.21 7.71
C LEU A 5 -5.24 15.01 6.43
N ASP A 6 -4.25 15.85 6.16
CA ASP A 6 -3.35 15.68 5.02
C ASP A 6 -2.55 14.37 5.11
N GLN A 7 -1.96 14.08 6.28
CA GLN A 7 -1.27 12.82 6.52
C GLN A 7 -2.22 11.61 6.40
N PHE A 8 -3.47 11.76 6.85
CA PHE A 8 -4.47 10.72 6.70
C PHE A 8 -4.76 10.46 5.21
N ALA A 9 -5.00 11.51 4.42
CA ALA A 9 -5.20 11.40 2.98
C ALA A 9 -4.00 10.74 2.28
N ASP A 10 -2.76 11.07 2.67
CA ASP A 10 -1.58 10.42 2.10
C ASP A 10 -1.48 8.92 2.42
N LEU A 11 -1.83 8.53 3.64
CA LEU A 11 -1.86 7.13 4.02
C LEU A 11 -2.97 6.38 3.27
N CYS A 12 -4.11 7.03 3.01
CA CYS A 12 -5.15 6.51 2.12
C CYS A 12 -4.64 6.34 0.68
N MET A 13 -3.92 7.32 0.12
CA MET A 13 -3.30 7.18 -1.21
C MET A 13 -2.33 5.99 -1.25
N ALA A 14 -1.44 5.87 -0.25
CA ALA A 14 -0.50 4.76 -0.17
C ALA A 14 -1.22 3.40 -0.06
N ALA A 15 -2.32 3.34 0.70
CA ALA A 15 -3.19 2.17 0.80
C ALA A 15 -3.94 1.82 -0.49
N GLN A 16 -4.04 2.76 -1.43
CA GLN A 16 -4.62 2.53 -2.76
C GLN A 16 -3.56 2.20 -3.82
N GLY A 17 -2.27 2.29 -3.47
CA GLY A 17 -1.16 2.13 -4.41
C GLY A 17 -0.87 3.40 -5.23
N PHE A 18 -1.38 4.56 -4.81
CA PHE A 18 -1.03 5.85 -5.38
C PHE A 18 0.09 6.51 -4.60
N ARG A 19 1.08 7.05 -5.32
CA ARG A 19 2.27 7.65 -4.71
C ARG A 19 1.94 9.08 -4.27
N PRO A 20 2.11 9.45 -3.00
CA PRO A 20 2.05 10.84 -2.57
C PRO A 20 3.11 11.69 -3.30
N SER A 21 2.94 13.02 -3.28
CA SER A 21 3.95 13.94 -3.83
C SER A 21 5.34 13.66 -3.21
N PRO A 22 6.45 13.91 -3.93
CA PRO A 22 7.79 13.55 -3.44
C PRO A 22 8.11 14.06 -2.03
N ALA A 23 7.78 15.31 -1.72
CA ALA A 23 8.02 15.90 -0.40
C ALA A 23 7.22 15.19 0.72
N ARG A 24 5.95 14.87 0.45
CA ARG A 24 5.07 14.18 1.41
C ARG A 24 5.50 12.73 1.60
N LEU A 25 5.89 12.06 0.52
CA LEU A 25 6.44 10.70 0.59
C LEU A 25 7.71 10.66 1.46
N THR A 26 8.64 11.60 1.27
CA THR A 26 9.84 11.70 2.12
C THR A 26 9.43 11.87 3.59
N ALA A 27 8.51 12.78 3.90
CA ALA A 27 8.04 12.99 5.27
C ALA A 27 7.39 11.74 5.90
N LEU A 28 6.69 10.91 5.10
CA LEU A 28 6.10 9.66 5.57
C LEU A 28 7.14 8.56 5.77
N CYS A 29 8.18 8.53 4.94
CA CYS A 29 9.32 7.63 5.11
C CYS A 29 10.13 7.98 6.37
N ASP A 30 10.36 9.27 6.62
CA ASP A 30 11.07 9.75 7.81
C ASP A 30 10.33 9.39 9.12
N GLN A 31 9.00 9.23 9.04
CA GLN A 31 8.14 8.77 10.13
C GLN A 31 7.95 7.24 10.19
N ASP A 32 8.63 6.47 9.34
CA ASP A 32 8.48 5.01 9.20
C ASP A 32 7.03 4.56 8.91
N LEU A 33 6.24 5.39 8.22
CA LEU A 33 4.84 5.05 7.87
C LEU A 33 4.73 4.43 6.48
N VAL A 34 5.63 4.81 5.58
CA VAL A 34 5.69 4.30 4.22
C VAL A 34 7.12 3.83 3.95
N TRP A 35 7.26 2.63 3.41
CA TRP A 35 8.52 2.17 2.85
C TRP A 35 8.60 2.59 1.38
N PHE A 36 9.79 2.91 0.91
CA PHE A 36 10.06 3.26 -0.48
C PHE A 36 11.29 2.51 -0.97
N GLN A 37 11.16 1.84 -2.12
CA GLN A 37 12.27 1.20 -2.82
C GLN A 37 12.45 1.87 -4.18
N PRO A 38 13.60 2.54 -4.44
CA PRO A 38 13.89 3.11 -5.74
C PRO A 38 14.02 1.99 -6.79
N GLY A 39 13.49 2.21 -7.99
CA GLY A 39 13.47 1.22 -9.07
C GLY A 39 12.76 1.69 -10.33
N LYS A 40 12.60 0.78 -11.30
CA LYS A 40 11.81 0.98 -12.53
C LYS A 40 10.84 -0.22 -12.72
N PRO A 41 9.59 -0.15 -12.23
CA PRO A 41 8.98 0.98 -11.52
C PRO A 41 9.49 1.11 -10.08
N ALA A 42 9.43 2.34 -9.53
CA ALA A 42 9.67 2.55 -8.11
C ALA A 42 8.53 1.90 -7.30
N GLN A 43 8.87 1.27 -6.18
CA GLN A 43 7.90 0.59 -5.33
C GLN A 43 7.77 1.34 -4.00
N PHE A 44 6.57 1.31 -3.44
CA PHE A 44 6.29 1.87 -2.13
C PHE A 44 5.07 1.17 -1.55
N GLY A 45 4.87 1.35 -0.26
CA GLY A 45 3.71 0.85 0.44
C GLY A 45 3.74 1.20 1.91
N LEU A 46 2.66 0.90 2.62
CA LEU A 46 2.59 1.13 4.05
C LEU A 46 3.51 0.16 4.81
N THR A 47 4.23 0.66 5.82
CA THR A 47 4.93 -0.17 6.79
C THR A 47 3.93 -0.82 7.75
N LYS A 48 4.41 -1.68 8.67
CA LYS A 48 3.57 -2.16 9.78
C LYS A 48 3.01 -1.01 10.61
N LEU A 49 3.83 0.01 10.88
CA LEU A 49 3.43 1.18 11.67
C LEU A 49 2.40 2.03 10.90
N GLY A 50 2.65 2.33 9.64
CA GLY A 50 1.72 3.09 8.79
C GLY A 50 0.36 2.43 8.66
N LYS A 51 0.31 1.10 8.54
CA LYS A 51 -0.96 0.34 8.54
C LYS A 51 -1.70 0.46 9.86
N SER A 52 -1.02 0.30 10.99
CA SER A 52 -1.62 0.43 12.31
C SER A 52 -2.19 1.84 12.51
N GLN A 53 -1.41 2.87 12.18
CA GLN A 53 -1.85 4.26 12.31
C GLN A 53 -3.04 4.58 11.40
N LEU A 54 -2.98 4.13 10.14
CA LEU A 54 -4.12 4.28 9.22
C LEU A 54 -5.37 3.60 9.76
N MET A 55 -5.23 2.39 10.31
CA MET A 55 -6.33 1.64 10.89
C MET A 55 -6.96 2.35 12.09
N GLU A 56 -6.15 2.94 12.98
CA GLU A 56 -6.65 3.72 14.12
C GLU A 56 -7.42 4.96 13.67
N MET A 57 -6.93 5.68 12.65
CA MET A 57 -7.62 6.84 12.10
C MET A 57 -8.95 6.47 11.43
N LEU A 58 -9.01 5.34 10.73
CA LEU A 58 -10.25 4.82 10.14
C LEU A 58 -11.26 4.41 11.21
N LYS A 59 -10.82 3.70 12.26
CA LYS A 59 -11.66 3.35 13.41
C LYS A 59 -12.26 4.58 14.08
N ALA A 60 -11.47 5.65 14.23
CA ALA A 60 -11.94 6.91 14.82
C ALA A 60 -13.01 7.63 13.97
N CYS A 61 -13.16 7.26 12.69
CA CYS A 61 -14.20 7.80 11.81
C CYS A 61 -15.41 6.86 11.71
N CYS A 62 -15.35 5.65 12.27
CA CYS A 62 -16.44 4.68 12.17
C CYS A 62 -17.58 5.05 13.09
N CYS A 63 -18.80 5.03 12.58
CA CYS A 63 -19.98 5.06 13.44
C CYS A 63 -20.28 3.65 13.98
N GLY A 64 -20.57 3.58 15.27
CA GLY A 64 -20.89 2.32 15.94
C GLY A 64 -19.69 1.48 16.36
N THR A 65 -19.91 0.18 16.49
CA THR A 65 -18.90 -0.78 16.99
C THR A 65 -17.91 -1.15 15.90
N VAL A 66 -16.62 -1.08 16.22
CA VAL A 66 -15.53 -1.36 15.27
C VAL A 66 -15.07 -2.82 15.26
N ASP A 67 -15.34 -3.58 16.32
CA ASP A 67 -14.75 -4.91 16.49
C ASP A 67 -15.26 -5.93 15.47
N ASP A 68 -16.57 -5.94 15.20
CA ASP A 68 -17.20 -6.87 14.25
C ASP A 68 -16.72 -6.63 12.80
N PRO A 69 -16.69 -5.39 12.28
CA PRO A 69 -16.08 -5.08 10.98
C PRO A 69 -14.64 -5.55 10.84
N ILE A 70 -13.82 -5.30 11.85
CA ILE A 70 -12.38 -5.64 11.83
C ILE A 70 -12.18 -7.15 11.90
N ALA A 71 -13.04 -7.87 12.62
CA ALA A 71 -13.05 -9.33 12.62
C ALA A 71 -13.44 -9.89 11.24
N SER A 72 -14.49 -9.34 10.61
CA SER A 72 -14.99 -9.74 9.29
C SER A 72 -13.93 -9.58 8.18
N ALA A 73 -13.09 -8.56 8.27
CA ALA A 73 -11.99 -8.33 7.32
C ALA A 73 -11.05 -9.54 7.15
N LYS A 74 -10.94 -10.44 8.14
CA LYS A 74 -10.07 -11.62 8.05
C LYS A 74 -10.55 -12.66 7.05
N SER A 75 -11.86 -12.82 6.88
CA SER A 75 -12.49 -13.81 6.00
C SER A 75 -13.02 -13.21 4.70
N MET A 76 -12.97 -11.89 4.56
CA MET A 76 -13.50 -11.18 3.39
C MET A 76 -12.78 -11.59 2.10
N ARG A 77 -13.54 -11.82 1.04
CA ARG A 77 -13.08 -12.09 -0.32
C ARG A 77 -13.96 -11.32 -1.31
N PRO A 78 -13.72 -10.01 -1.49
CA PRO A 78 -14.56 -9.18 -2.34
C PRO A 78 -14.54 -9.69 -3.78
N ASN A 79 -15.70 -9.79 -4.41
CA ASN A 79 -15.79 -9.97 -5.85
C ASN A 79 -15.42 -8.67 -6.59
N ASN A 80 -15.33 -8.70 -7.91
CA ASN A 80 -14.91 -7.54 -8.70
C ASN A 80 -15.79 -6.29 -8.50
N ALA A 81 -17.11 -6.46 -8.33
CA ALA A 81 -18.04 -5.35 -8.12
C ALA A 81 -17.87 -4.75 -6.71
N GLU A 82 -17.76 -5.60 -5.69
CA GLU A 82 -17.50 -5.19 -4.31
C GLU A 82 -16.16 -4.49 -4.17
N PHE A 83 -15.12 -5.02 -4.83
CA PHE A 83 -13.79 -4.41 -4.86
C PHE A 83 -13.84 -3.02 -5.52
N SER A 84 -14.47 -2.91 -6.68
CA SER A 84 -14.58 -1.64 -7.41
C SER A 84 -15.37 -0.60 -6.60
N ALA A 85 -16.49 -0.99 -5.99
CA ALA A 85 -17.28 -0.11 -5.13
C ALA A 85 -16.52 0.30 -3.86
N GLY A 86 -15.76 -0.61 -3.27
CA GLY A 86 -14.93 -0.32 -2.10
C GLY A 86 -13.79 0.64 -2.42
N MET A 87 -13.14 0.48 -3.57
CA MET A 87 -12.10 1.41 -4.04
C MET A 87 -12.67 2.79 -4.37
N ALA A 88 -13.83 2.87 -5.03
CA ALA A 88 -14.50 4.13 -5.32
C ALA A 88 -14.87 4.89 -4.03
N TYR A 89 -15.37 4.18 -3.02
CA TYR A 89 -15.59 4.77 -1.69
C TYR A 89 -14.29 5.28 -1.07
N PHE A 90 -13.19 4.53 -1.21
CA PHE A 90 -11.92 4.93 -0.61
C PHE A 90 -11.33 6.19 -1.26
N ASP A 91 -11.49 6.33 -2.57
CA ASP A 91 -11.12 7.53 -3.33
C ASP A 91 -11.95 8.75 -2.89
N GLU A 92 -13.27 8.60 -2.76
CA GLU A 92 -14.15 9.66 -2.27
C GLU A 92 -13.81 10.05 -0.81
N PHE A 93 -13.54 9.07 0.05
CA PHE A 93 -13.12 9.29 1.43
C PHE A 93 -11.83 10.12 1.49
N GLU A 94 -10.83 9.75 0.68
CA GLU A 94 -9.55 10.44 0.55
C GLU A 94 -9.73 11.89 0.05
N CYS A 95 -10.56 12.08 -0.99
CA CYS A 95 -10.88 13.41 -1.50
C CYS A 95 -11.52 14.30 -0.43
N ASN A 96 -12.45 13.78 0.35
CA ASN A 96 -13.07 14.52 1.45
C ASN A 96 -12.04 14.95 2.50
N LEU A 97 -11.10 14.08 2.87
CA LEU A 97 -10.00 14.44 3.79
C LEU A 97 -9.17 15.61 3.26
N ARG A 98 -8.88 15.65 1.95
CA ARG A 98 -8.17 16.77 1.30
C ARG A 98 -8.94 18.07 1.32
N LEU A 99 -10.27 17.99 1.30
CA LEU A 99 -11.16 19.15 1.45
C LEU A 99 -11.29 19.60 2.92
N GLY A 100 -10.58 18.94 3.85
CA GLY A 100 -10.64 19.23 5.29
C GLY A 100 -11.88 18.64 5.96
N VAL A 101 -12.63 17.79 5.27
CA VAL A 101 -13.81 17.10 5.80
C VAL A 101 -13.37 15.73 6.32
N ARG A 102 -13.76 15.40 7.55
CA ARG A 102 -13.60 14.04 8.10
C ARG A 102 -14.94 13.31 7.97
N PRO A 103 -15.13 12.49 6.92
CA PRO A 103 -16.38 11.78 6.73
C PRO A 103 -16.52 10.63 7.72
N GLU A 104 -17.77 10.29 8.01
CA GLU A 104 -18.14 9.13 8.80
C GLU A 104 -18.03 7.85 7.96
N ILE A 105 -17.57 6.76 8.58
CA ILE A 105 -17.38 5.46 7.93
C ILE A 105 -18.43 4.49 8.45
N LEU A 106 -19.18 3.87 7.53
CA LEU A 106 -20.09 2.80 7.87
C LEU A 106 -19.32 1.50 8.19
N PRO A 107 -19.83 0.65 9.09
CA PRO A 107 -19.16 -0.58 9.51
C PRO A 107 -18.73 -1.51 8.35
N ASP A 108 -19.55 -1.67 7.32
CA ASP A 108 -19.26 -2.47 6.13
C ASP A 108 -18.08 -1.91 5.32
N ARG A 109 -18.00 -0.59 5.20
CA ARG A 109 -16.87 0.11 4.57
C ARG A 109 -15.59 -0.03 5.37
N LEU A 110 -15.66 0.07 6.69
CA LEU A 110 -14.51 -0.17 7.56
C LEU A 110 -13.96 -1.60 7.37
N ALA A 111 -14.83 -2.61 7.26
CA ALA A 111 -14.41 -3.99 7.02
C ALA A 111 -13.65 -4.14 5.69
N PHE A 112 -14.13 -3.51 4.61
CA PHE A 112 -13.43 -3.53 3.32
C PHE A 112 -12.06 -2.83 3.40
N LEU A 113 -11.99 -1.64 3.98
CA LEU A 113 -10.74 -0.90 4.12
C LEU A 113 -9.72 -1.65 4.99
N ALA A 114 -10.18 -2.30 6.06
CA ALA A 114 -9.34 -3.14 6.90
C ALA A 114 -8.80 -4.37 6.19
N TRP A 115 -9.62 -5.01 5.35
CA TRP A 115 -9.17 -6.08 4.48
C TRP A 115 -8.10 -5.56 3.50
N LEU A 116 -8.36 -4.47 2.79
CA LEU A 116 -7.44 -3.88 1.80
C LEU A 116 -6.06 -3.58 2.40
N ILE A 117 -6.03 -2.88 3.55
CA ILE A 117 -4.79 -2.51 4.24
C ILE A 117 -4.00 -3.74 4.69
N LYS A 118 -4.70 -4.79 5.12
CA LYS A 118 -4.07 -6.04 5.58
C LYS A 118 -3.42 -6.79 4.44
N GLU A 119 -4.06 -6.85 3.27
CA GLU A 119 -3.56 -7.60 2.10
C GLU A 119 -2.32 -6.97 1.46
N GLN A 120 -2.06 -5.68 1.69
CA GLN A 120 -0.85 -5.04 1.18
C GLN A 120 0.43 -5.65 1.76
N PRO A 121 1.58 -5.62 1.06
CA PRO A 121 2.86 -5.95 1.67
C PRO A 121 3.32 -4.84 2.64
N SER A 122 3.77 -5.21 3.84
CA SER A 122 4.25 -4.25 4.86
C SER A 122 5.74 -3.90 4.73
N ALA A 123 6.41 -4.47 3.75
CA ALA A 123 7.82 -4.26 3.44
C ALA A 123 8.02 -4.49 1.94
N PRO A 124 9.10 -3.96 1.33
CA PRO A 124 9.40 -4.26 -0.05
C PRO A 124 9.50 -5.77 -0.24
N MET A 125 8.85 -6.29 -1.28
CA MET A 125 9.03 -7.68 -1.65
C MET A 125 10.47 -7.81 -2.13
N THR A 126 11.33 -8.41 -1.31
CA THR A 126 12.68 -8.74 -1.74
C THR A 126 12.53 -9.58 -2.99
N ALA A 127 13.00 -9.04 -4.12
CA ALA A 127 13.08 -9.80 -5.35
C ALA A 127 13.77 -11.11 -4.98
N GLN A 128 13.05 -12.23 -5.09
CA GLN A 128 13.65 -13.54 -4.98
C GLN A 128 14.93 -13.48 -5.81
N LYS A 129 16.07 -13.76 -5.18
CA LYS A 129 17.37 -13.86 -5.86
C LYS A 129 17.12 -14.63 -7.16
N ALA A 130 17.18 -13.95 -8.30
CA ALA A 130 17.15 -14.62 -9.58
C ALA A 130 18.24 -15.70 -9.50
N PRO A 131 17.97 -16.98 -9.83
CA PRO A 131 19.00 -18.00 -9.82
C PRO A 131 20.15 -17.48 -10.69
N SER A 132 21.31 -17.29 -10.06
CA SER A 132 22.51 -16.79 -10.72
C SER A 132 22.74 -17.61 -11.99
N PRO A 133 22.86 -16.97 -13.18
CA PRO A 133 23.12 -17.73 -14.39
C PRO A 133 24.49 -18.38 -14.23
N THR A 134 24.51 -19.71 -14.19
CA THR A 134 25.73 -20.51 -14.26
C THR A 134 26.36 -20.26 -15.63
N ARG A 135 27.20 -19.23 -15.71
CA ARG A 135 27.94 -18.84 -16.90
C ARG A 135 29.02 -19.91 -17.16
N ARG A 136 28.64 -21.05 -17.75
CA ARG A 136 29.59 -21.97 -18.39
C ARG A 136 30.06 -21.29 -19.68
N CYS A 137 31.06 -20.42 -19.57
CA CYS A 137 31.89 -20.07 -20.71
C CYS A 137 32.64 -21.34 -21.14
N ARG A 138 32.12 -22.09 -22.12
CA ARG A 138 32.98 -22.95 -22.93
C ARG A 138 33.47 -22.11 -24.09
N GLN A 139 34.79 -21.90 -24.11
CA GLN A 139 35.54 -21.16 -25.12
C GLN A 139 35.26 -21.72 -26.53
N PRO A 140 35.21 -20.87 -27.58
CA PRO A 140 35.35 -21.36 -28.94
C PRO A 140 36.82 -21.72 -29.21
N SER A 141 37.07 -22.99 -29.52
CA SER A 141 38.38 -23.45 -30.01
C SER A 141 38.70 -22.78 -31.35
N ARG A 142 39.85 -22.09 -31.42
CA ARG A 142 40.40 -21.54 -32.66
C ARG A 142 40.70 -22.66 -33.67
N PRO A 143 40.47 -22.48 -34.98
CA PRO A 143 41.06 -23.32 -36.00
C PRO A 143 42.55 -22.92 -36.19
N HIS A 144 43.45 -23.89 -36.05
CA HIS A 144 44.84 -23.74 -36.45
C HIS A 144 44.92 -23.94 -37.97
N LEU A 145 45.14 -22.86 -38.71
CA LEU A 145 45.83 -22.93 -40.00
C LEU A 145 47.32 -23.13 -39.72
N ALA A 146 47.92 -24.10 -40.40
CA ALA A 146 49.36 -24.24 -40.55
C ALA A 146 49.62 -24.59 -42.04
N PRO A 147 50.78 -24.17 -42.58
CA PRO A 147 51.02 -24.00 -44.02
C PRO A 147 51.11 -25.29 -44.82
#